data_AF-A0A960LK66-F1
#
_entry.id   AF-A0A960LK66-F1
#
_cell.length_a   1.000
_cell.length_b   1.000
_cell.length_c   1.000
_cell.angle_alpha   90.00
_cell.angle_beta   90.00
_cell.angle_gamma   90.00
#
_symmetry.space_group_name_H-M   'P 1'
#
loop_
_entity.id
_entity.type
_entity.pdbx_description
1 polymer ?
#
loop_
_entity_poly.entity_id
_entity_poly.type
_entity_poly.pdbx_seq_one_letter_code
_entity_poly.pdbx_strand_id
1 'polypeptide(L)'
;MKKQLLAIPFWALGMGLVGLSAVKAADASDEIFLAATKAAGKWLNTDARGRSELESVLERYDGDIDAIIESIRPKGSPEFADIKGREIKGDTFVVPRLLARNEDHPFNFFVPSHYDPTKAMGLILWMHGGGTYKPGANVKRRSSEGNRKELESGDYILVAAEACHGVNFPEGAVLDEMAGRWSVPAAERYLSDLTNEFMHRYHIDPNRVVLKGYSMGGIGAYNHAMRTDRFATVGIGGGSWTWGTFDTMVNTPVFIWHGKNDSYWNSPKDCRNRMTDVSHARFAHEILTELGYDHVYLETDGGHNDVNRLDGKWFSPTDQFYSGKTGYILDKVRDPYPKRVIAMTPRGNYEMIDPKTSGDPFRQAESLHDHWVSIETYTAGPVPVDHLIKEGIIQKAKTREEWLNYSSTRSKSTFQGARIEIENLGNNRFNATTQHVDSFSIWLHPKMGIDFTRPIVVTTNGKEEEFKCQPNLLTALRSFDRKEDWGLIYSAKVMVSVNGKASK
;
A
#
# COMPACT_ATOMS: atom_id res chain seq x y z
N MET A 1 -70.16 59.61 -22.92
CA MET A 1 -69.68 59.50 -21.52
C MET A 1 -68.31 58.80 -21.53
N LYS A 2 -67.30 59.52 -21.02
CA LYS A 2 -65.96 59.13 -20.53
C LYS A 2 -64.99 58.30 -21.41
N LYS A 3 -63.96 59.05 -21.87
CA LYS A 3 -62.59 58.63 -22.25
C LYS A 3 -61.88 57.88 -21.12
N GLN A 4 -61.00 56.95 -21.46
CA GLN A 4 -59.79 56.67 -20.67
C GLN A 4 -58.64 56.20 -21.59
N LEU A 5 -57.55 56.97 -21.56
CA LEU A 5 -56.24 56.66 -22.13
C LEU A 5 -55.60 55.54 -21.29
N LEU A 6 -54.93 54.59 -21.94
CA LEU A 6 -53.96 53.70 -21.31
C LEU A 6 -52.57 53.97 -21.89
N ALA A 7 -51.65 54.30 -20.99
CA ALA A 7 -50.27 54.66 -21.24
C ALA A 7 -49.43 53.42 -21.58
N ILE A 8 -48.48 53.60 -22.50
CA ILE A 8 -47.40 52.67 -22.80
C ILE A 8 -46.23 53.00 -21.85
N PRO A 9 -45.69 52.07 -21.05
CA PRO A 9 -44.36 52.24 -20.50
C PRO A 9 -43.33 51.57 -21.42
N PHE A 10 -42.46 52.41 -21.97
CA PHE A 10 -41.11 52.06 -22.35
C PHE A 10 -40.37 51.49 -21.12
N TRP A 11 -39.94 50.22 -21.16
CA TRP A 11 -38.74 49.78 -20.46
C TRP A 11 -37.86 49.02 -21.45
N ALA A 12 -36.74 49.67 -21.76
CA ALA A 12 -35.74 49.22 -22.70
C ALA A 12 -34.85 48.14 -22.09
N LEU A 13 -34.33 47.30 -22.99
CA LEU A 13 -33.02 46.66 -23.01
C LEU A 13 -32.25 46.61 -21.67
N GLY A 14 -32.17 45.41 -21.11
CA GLY A 14 -31.25 45.10 -20.00
C GLY A 14 -30.89 43.62 -19.93
N MET A 15 -30.76 42.91 -21.06
CA MET A 15 -30.45 41.46 -21.07
C MET A 15 -29.32 41.05 -22.04
N GLY A 16 -28.60 42.00 -22.66
CA GLY A 16 -27.63 41.69 -23.73
C GLY A 16 -26.16 41.51 -23.30
N LEU A 17 -25.77 41.91 -22.08
CA LEU A 17 -24.35 41.97 -21.69
C LEU A 17 -23.93 41.02 -20.56
N VAL A 18 -24.88 40.51 -19.77
CA VAL A 18 -24.58 39.58 -18.67
C VAL A 18 -24.36 38.14 -19.18
N GLY A 19 -24.99 37.76 -20.31
CA GLY A 19 -24.84 36.43 -20.89
C GLY A 19 -23.50 36.21 -21.62
N LEU A 20 -22.97 37.22 -22.32
CA LEU A 20 -21.71 37.07 -23.08
C LEU A 20 -20.45 37.08 -22.19
N SER A 21 -20.47 37.81 -21.08
CA SER A 21 -19.34 37.84 -20.14
C SER A 21 -19.26 36.55 -19.31
N ALA A 22 -20.40 36.02 -18.88
CA ALA A 22 -20.48 34.75 -18.15
C ALA A 22 -20.08 33.56 -19.03
N VAL A 23 -20.51 33.52 -20.31
CA VAL A 23 -20.11 32.48 -21.26
C VAL A 23 -18.60 32.55 -21.55
N LYS A 24 -18.04 33.74 -21.80
CA LYS A 24 -16.58 33.88 -22.01
C LYS A 24 -15.74 33.52 -20.78
N ALA A 25 -16.23 33.81 -19.58
CA ALA A 25 -15.55 33.44 -18.35
C ALA A 25 -15.59 31.92 -18.11
N ALA A 26 -16.70 31.26 -18.44
CA ALA A 26 -16.83 29.80 -18.42
C ALA A 26 -15.91 29.13 -19.45
N ASP A 27 -15.89 29.64 -20.69
CA ASP A 27 -14.99 29.15 -21.74
C ASP A 27 -13.51 29.27 -21.32
N ALA A 28 -13.13 30.39 -20.70
CA ALA A 28 -11.77 30.61 -20.21
C ALA A 28 -11.41 29.71 -19.01
N SER A 29 -12.34 29.46 -18.08
CA SER A 29 -12.11 28.52 -16.97
C SER A 29 -11.96 27.09 -17.47
N ASP A 30 -12.74 26.69 -18.48
CA ASP A 30 -12.66 25.37 -19.10
C ASP A 30 -11.34 25.19 -19.86
N GLU A 31 -10.86 26.22 -20.57
CA GLU A 31 -9.54 26.21 -21.21
C GLU A 31 -8.40 26.07 -20.19
N ILE A 32 -8.45 26.79 -19.06
CA ILE A 32 -7.45 26.70 -17.99
C ILE A 32 -7.46 25.29 -17.37
N PHE A 33 -8.64 24.76 -17.08
CA PHE A 33 -8.81 23.40 -16.56
C PHE A 33 -8.23 22.35 -17.52
N LEU A 34 -8.54 22.45 -18.82
CA LEU A 34 -8.05 21.54 -19.84
C LEU A 34 -6.52 21.63 -20.00
N ALA A 35 -5.98 22.85 -20.00
CA ALA A 35 -4.54 23.07 -20.09
C ALA A 35 -3.80 22.47 -18.87
N ALA A 36 -4.32 22.70 -17.66
CA ALA A 36 -3.77 22.15 -16.43
C ALA A 36 -3.88 20.61 -16.39
N THR A 37 -5.01 20.05 -16.82
CA THR A 37 -5.21 18.59 -16.95
C THR A 37 -4.20 17.96 -17.91
N LYS A 38 -4.01 18.56 -19.09
CA LYS A 38 -3.02 18.11 -20.07
C LYS A 38 -1.59 18.23 -19.54
N ALA A 39 -1.27 19.34 -18.87
CA ALA A 39 0.04 19.54 -18.25
C ALA A 39 0.30 18.49 -17.15
N ALA A 40 -0.69 18.20 -16.31
CA ALA A 40 -0.58 17.22 -15.23
C ALA A 40 -0.34 15.81 -15.79
N GLY A 41 -1.14 15.40 -16.78
CA GLY A 41 -0.96 14.11 -17.46
C GLY A 41 0.40 13.98 -18.13
N LYS A 42 0.91 15.05 -18.77
CA LYS A 42 2.26 15.04 -19.37
C LYS A 42 3.37 15.00 -18.32
N TRP A 43 3.22 15.72 -17.22
CA TRP A 43 4.21 15.78 -16.12
C TRP A 43 4.45 14.38 -15.51
N LEU A 44 3.41 13.56 -15.38
CA LEU A 44 3.51 12.19 -14.87
C LEU A 44 4.24 11.22 -15.81
N ASN A 45 4.31 11.54 -17.10
CA ASN A 45 4.82 10.64 -18.13
C ASN A 45 6.12 11.12 -18.80
N THR A 46 6.72 12.20 -18.30
CA THR A 46 7.94 12.78 -18.87
C THR A 46 9.10 12.75 -17.88
N ASP A 47 10.32 12.85 -18.40
CA ASP A 47 11.56 12.98 -17.63
C ASP A 47 11.65 14.32 -16.87
N ALA A 48 12.69 14.47 -16.03
CA ALA A 48 12.90 15.66 -15.22
C ALA A 48 12.94 16.96 -16.03
N ARG A 49 13.52 16.94 -17.24
CA ARG A 49 13.59 18.10 -18.13
C ARG A 49 12.22 18.51 -18.63
N GLY A 50 11.42 17.56 -19.12
CA GLY A 50 10.05 17.82 -19.56
C GLY A 50 9.13 18.24 -18.41
N ARG A 51 9.42 17.82 -17.17
CA ARG A 51 8.68 18.26 -15.98
C ARG A 51 8.84 19.75 -15.74
N SER A 52 10.06 20.27 -15.72
CA SER A 52 10.36 21.69 -15.42
C SER A 52 9.61 22.68 -16.33
N GLU A 53 9.38 22.33 -17.60
CA GLU A 53 8.62 23.17 -18.54
C GLU A 53 7.12 23.28 -18.18
N LEU A 54 6.59 22.29 -17.47
CA LEU A 54 5.17 22.19 -17.09
C LEU A 54 4.90 22.72 -15.68
N GLU A 55 5.91 22.75 -14.80
CA GLU A 55 5.75 23.14 -13.39
C GLU A 55 5.12 24.52 -13.25
N SER A 56 5.51 25.51 -14.07
CA SER A 56 4.92 26.85 -13.99
C SER A 56 3.42 26.92 -14.31
N VAL A 57 2.90 26.01 -15.15
CA VAL A 57 1.46 25.91 -15.44
C VAL A 57 0.73 25.29 -14.26
N LEU A 58 1.31 24.22 -13.70
CA LEU A 58 0.77 23.48 -12.57
C LEU A 58 0.78 24.31 -11.28
N GLU A 59 1.82 25.13 -11.07
CA GLU A 59 1.95 25.99 -9.90
C GLU A 59 0.92 27.12 -9.88
N ARG A 60 0.57 27.66 -11.06
CA ARG A 60 -0.38 28.76 -11.20
C ARG A 60 -1.83 28.34 -11.19
N TYR A 61 -2.12 27.05 -11.32
CA TYR A 61 -3.49 26.55 -11.28
C TYR A 61 -4.06 26.71 -9.86
N ASP A 62 -5.16 27.46 -9.77
CA ASP A 62 -5.87 27.80 -8.54
C ASP A 62 -7.32 27.27 -8.49
N GLY A 63 -7.70 26.45 -9.48
CA GLY A 63 -9.02 25.80 -9.55
C GLY A 63 -9.13 24.52 -8.73
N ASP A 64 -10.10 23.68 -9.08
CA ASP A 64 -10.34 22.39 -8.41
C ASP A 64 -9.22 21.38 -8.74
N ILE A 65 -8.34 21.15 -7.77
CA ILE A 65 -7.21 20.21 -7.87
C ILE A 65 -7.71 18.77 -7.89
N ASP A 66 -8.73 18.44 -7.08
CA ASP A 66 -9.27 17.08 -6.97
C ASP A 66 -9.91 16.66 -8.30
N ALA A 67 -10.61 17.58 -8.98
CA ALA A 67 -11.16 17.35 -10.31
C ALA A 67 -10.08 17.05 -11.36
N ILE A 68 -8.92 17.72 -11.31
CA ILE A 68 -7.80 17.41 -12.22
C ILE A 68 -7.23 16.02 -11.91
N ILE A 69 -6.94 15.73 -10.63
CA ILE A 69 -6.41 14.42 -10.22
C ILE A 69 -7.36 13.29 -10.63
N GLU A 70 -8.66 13.48 -10.45
CA GLU A 70 -9.69 12.53 -10.85
C GLU A 70 -9.83 12.37 -12.37
N SER A 71 -9.49 13.41 -13.14
CA SER A 71 -9.51 13.38 -14.61
C SER A 71 -8.31 12.64 -15.21
N ILE A 72 -7.15 12.69 -14.55
CA ILE A 72 -5.92 12.02 -15.02
C ILE A 72 -5.72 10.62 -14.43
N ARG A 73 -6.47 10.26 -13.38
CA ARG A 73 -6.44 8.93 -12.77
C ARG A 73 -6.94 7.87 -13.77
N PRO A 74 -6.23 6.75 -13.96
CA PRO A 74 -6.71 5.64 -14.78
C PRO A 74 -8.00 5.02 -14.21
N LYS A 75 -9.00 4.77 -15.07
CA LYS A 75 -10.31 4.20 -14.71
C LYS A 75 -10.67 3.00 -15.58
N GLY A 76 -9.65 2.20 -15.94
CA GLY A 76 -9.76 1.15 -16.92
C GLY A 76 -9.71 1.64 -18.36
N SER A 77 -9.57 0.69 -19.29
CA SER A 77 -9.45 0.96 -20.72
C SER A 77 -10.51 0.15 -21.51
N PRO A 78 -11.09 0.71 -22.58
CA PRO A 78 -12.13 0.03 -23.36
C PRO A 78 -11.72 -1.35 -23.88
N GLU A 79 -10.44 -1.55 -24.16
CA GLU A 79 -9.90 -2.82 -24.66
C GLU A 79 -9.98 -3.99 -23.66
N PHE A 80 -10.08 -3.71 -22.36
CA PHE A 80 -10.19 -4.72 -21.30
C PHE A 80 -11.61 -4.85 -20.75
N ALA A 81 -12.54 -3.94 -21.08
CA ALA A 81 -13.86 -3.85 -20.46
C ALA A 81 -14.69 -5.15 -20.56
N ASP A 82 -14.52 -5.90 -21.66
CA ASP A 82 -15.23 -7.15 -21.93
C ASP A 82 -14.43 -8.42 -21.52
N ILE A 83 -13.22 -8.26 -20.99
CA ILE A 83 -12.39 -9.36 -20.50
C ILE A 83 -12.79 -9.71 -19.07
N LYS A 84 -13.90 -10.45 -18.93
CA LYS A 84 -14.50 -10.83 -17.64
C LYS A 84 -15.08 -12.24 -17.61
N GLY A 85 -15.41 -12.74 -16.42
CA GLY A 85 -15.99 -14.07 -16.16
C GLY A 85 -15.03 -15.23 -16.41
N ARG A 86 -13.72 -14.97 -16.45
CA ARG A 86 -12.69 -15.98 -16.74
C ARG A 86 -11.35 -15.64 -16.13
N GLU A 87 -10.52 -16.66 -15.98
CA GLU A 87 -9.11 -16.52 -15.63
C GLU A 87 -8.28 -16.32 -16.91
N ILE A 88 -7.43 -15.30 -16.91
CA ILE A 88 -6.39 -15.06 -17.91
C ILE A 88 -5.07 -15.56 -17.34
N LYS A 89 -4.30 -16.30 -18.15
CA LYS A 89 -3.07 -16.96 -17.72
C LYS A 89 -1.87 -16.48 -18.51
N GLY A 90 -0.77 -16.21 -17.81
CA GLY A 90 0.53 -15.88 -18.41
C GLY A 90 0.57 -14.54 -19.12
N ASP A 91 -0.27 -13.59 -18.70
CA ASP A 91 -0.27 -12.25 -19.26
C ASP A 91 0.88 -11.40 -18.69
N THR A 92 1.14 -10.24 -19.30
CA THR A 92 2.19 -9.30 -18.90
C THR A 92 1.67 -7.87 -18.92
N PHE A 93 2.46 -6.91 -18.43
CA PHE A 93 2.15 -5.49 -18.42
C PHE A 93 1.95 -4.92 -19.83
N VAL A 94 0.94 -4.07 -20.04
CA VAL A 94 0.75 -3.33 -21.30
C VAL A 94 1.15 -1.87 -21.21
N VAL A 95 1.20 -1.29 -20.01
CA VAL A 95 1.67 0.08 -19.84
C VAL A 95 3.19 0.12 -20.05
N PRO A 96 3.72 0.85 -21.06
CA PRO A 96 5.12 0.70 -21.47
C PRO A 96 6.15 0.93 -20.36
N ARG A 97 5.92 1.94 -19.49
CA ARG A 97 6.82 2.23 -18.35
C ARG A 97 6.81 1.15 -17.28
N LEU A 98 5.68 0.46 -17.09
CA LEU A 98 5.53 -0.62 -16.11
C LEU A 98 6.11 -1.92 -16.69
N LEU A 99 5.87 -2.19 -17.97
CA LEU A 99 6.47 -3.30 -18.70
C LEU A 99 8.00 -3.23 -18.68
N ALA A 100 8.59 -2.06 -18.95
CA ALA A 100 10.04 -1.88 -18.93
C ALA A 100 10.69 -2.18 -17.56
N ARG A 101 9.93 -2.06 -16.47
CA ARG A 101 10.40 -2.40 -15.11
C ARG A 101 10.20 -3.87 -14.74
N ASN A 102 9.33 -4.58 -15.46
CA ASN A 102 8.78 -5.87 -15.05
C ASN A 102 8.69 -6.87 -16.23
N GLU A 103 9.61 -6.77 -17.21
CA GLU A 103 9.52 -7.46 -18.51
C GLU A 103 9.40 -9.00 -18.42
N ASP A 104 9.93 -9.57 -17.34
CA ASP A 104 9.94 -11.02 -17.07
C ASP A 104 8.96 -11.46 -15.97
N HIS A 105 8.00 -10.62 -15.57
CA HIS A 105 7.08 -10.91 -14.45
C HIS A 105 5.65 -11.19 -14.91
N PRO A 106 5.38 -12.37 -15.49
CA PRO A 106 4.04 -12.69 -15.96
C PRO A 106 3.10 -12.98 -14.78
N PHE A 107 1.84 -12.64 -14.95
CA PHE A 107 0.80 -12.86 -13.94
C PHE A 107 -0.42 -13.55 -14.55
N ASN A 108 -1.19 -14.22 -13.69
CA ASN A 108 -2.55 -14.63 -14.03
C ASN A 108 -3.50 -13.68 -13.31
N PHE A 109 -4.72 -13.55 -13.82
CA PHE A 109 -5.74 -12.80 -13.11
C PHE A 109 -7.14 -13.30 -13.41
N PHE A 110 -8.06 -13.03 -12.50
CA PHE A 110 -9.46 -13.37 -12.61
C PHE A 110 -10.32 -12.13 -12.43
N VAL A 111 -11.24 -11.92 -13.37
CA VAL A 111 -12.22 -10.83 -13.34
C VAL A 111 -13.62 -11.45 -13.22
N PRO A 112 -14.41 -11.10 -12.20
CA PRO A 112 -15.77 -11.61 -12.03
C PRO A 112 -16.68 -11.32 -13.23
N SER A 113 -17.64 -12.19 -13.56
CA SER A 113 -18.51 -12.00 -14.73
C SER A 113 -19.41 -10.77 -14.64
N HIS A 114 -19.71 -10.32 -13.42
CA HIS A 114 -20.51 -9.13 -13.14
C HIS A 114 -19.72 -7.81 -13.14
N TYR A 115 -18.44 -7.83 -13.54
CA TYR A 115 -17.66 -6.59 -13.69
C TYR A 115 -18.36 -5.57 -14.61
N ASP A 116 -18.42 -4.33 -14.14
CA ASP A 116 -19.05 -3.17 -14.77
C ASP A 116 -18.02 -2.03 -14.80
N PRO A 117 -17.54 -1.59 -15.98
CA PRO A 117 -16.51 -0.54 -16.09
C PRO A 117 -16.97 0.83 -15.54
N THR A 118 -18.28 1.02 -15.34
CA THR A 118 -18.80 2.26 -14.74
C THR A 118 -18.66 2.31 -13.23
N LYS A 119 -18.34 1.18 -12.58
CA LYS A 119 -18.23 1.04 -11.12
C LYS A 119 -16.83 0.62 -10.72
N ALA A 120 -16.27 1.29 -9.72
CA ALA A 120 -14.98 0.90 -9.18
C ALA A 120 -15.06 -0.44 -8.44
N MET A 121 -14.11 -1.33 -8.71
CA MET A 121 -13.98 -2.65 -8.08
C MET A 121 -12.73 -2.71 -7.19
N GLY A 122 -12.71 -3.60 -6.20
CA GLY A 122 -11.49 -3.86 -5.42
C GLY A 122 -10.46 -4.68 -6.19
N LEU A 123 -9.23 -4.70 -5.70
CA LEU A 123 -8.13 -5.50 -6.27
C LEU A 123 -7.50 -6.36 -5.19
N ILE A 124 -7.31 -7.64 -5.47
CA ILE A 124 -6.55 -8.56 -4.62
C ILE A 124 -5.23 -8.86 -5.32
N LEU A 125 -4.12 -8.57 -4.66
CA LEU A 125 -2.80 -9.04 -5.05
C LEU A 125 -2.47 -10.31 -4.26
N TRP A 126 -2.28 -11.42 -4.95
CA TRP A 126 -1.95 -12.71 -4.35
C TRP A 126 -0.48 -13.08 -4.56
N MET A 127 0.19 -13.34 -3.44
CA MET A 127 1.59 -13.75 -3.36
C MET A 127 1.69 -15.25 -3.04
N HIS A 128 2.27 -16.01 -3.97
CA HIS A 128 2.42 -17.45 -3.84
C HIS A 128 3.51 -17.86 -2.83
N GLY A 129 3.42 -19.11 -2.34
CA GLY A 129 4.44 -19.75 -1.49
C GLY A 129 5.75 -20.05 -2.22
N GLY A 130 6.62 -20.91 -1.66
CA GLY A 130 7.95 -21.20 -2.25
C GLY A 130 7.91 -21.57 -3.74
N GLY A 131 9.06 -21.67 -4.40
CA GLY A 131 9.15 -21.95 -5.83
C GLY A 131 10.57 -21.76 -6.32
N THR A 132 10.80 -21.85 -7.62
CA THR A 132 12.13 -21.56 -8.19
C THR A 132 12.22 -20.09 -8.60
N TYR A 133 13.43 -19.55 -8.70
CA TYR A 133 13.70 -18.23 -9.28
C TYR A 133 13.74 -18.24 -10.80
N LYS A 134 13.75 -19.44 -11.42
CA LYS A 134 13.82 -19.58 -12.87
C LYS A 134 12.57 -18.99 -13.52
N PRO A 135 12.70 -17.99 -14.42
CA PRO A 135 11.56 -17.38 -15.10
C PRO A 135 10.64 -18.42 -15.72
N GLY A 136 9.33 -18.24 -15.55
CA GLY A 136 8.31 -19.08 -16.15
C GLY A 136 8.15 -20.48 -15.55
N ALA A 137 9.01 -20.92 -14.61
CA ALA A 137 8.90 -22.25 -14.00
C ALA A 137 7.87 -22.32 -12.85
N ASN A 138 7.26 -21.20 -12.46
CA ASN A 138 6.24 -21.14 -11.40
C ASN A 138 4.79 -21.03 -11.93
N VAL A 139 4.50 -21.39 -13.19
CA VAL A 139 3.13 -21.25 -13.78
C VAL A 139 2.02 -21.80 -12.89
N LYS A 140 2.21 -23.00 -12.30
CA LYS A 140 1.21 -23.63 -11.42
C LYS A 140 0.97 -22.87 -10.11
N ARG A 141 1.92 -22.02 -9.71
CA ARG A 141 1.86 -21.20 -8.50
C ARG A 141 1.22 -19.85 -8.74
N ARG A 142 0.75 -19.56 -9.96
CA ARG A 142 -0.02 -18.37 -10.31
C ARG A 142 -1.52 -18.67 -10.45
N SER A 143 -2.02 -19.79 -9.91
CA SER A 143 -3.40 -20.23 -10.14
C SER A 143 -4.40 -19.60 -9.17
N SER A 144 -5.53 -19.13 -9.71
CA SER A 144 -6.74 -18.75 -8.96
C SER A 144 -7.81 -19.86 -8.92
N GLU A 145 -7.55 -21.01 -9.55
CA GLU A 145 -8.54 -22.05 -9.86
C GLU A 145 -9.32 -22.58 -8.64
N GLY A 146 -8.68 -22.62 -7.46
CA GLY A 146 -9.30 -23.11 -6.23
C GLY A 146 -10.27 -22.13 -5.55
N ASN A 147 -10.32 -20.86 -5.99
CA ASN A 147 -11.06 -19.79 -5.30
C ASN A 147 -12.09 -19.09 -6.21
N ARG A 148 -12.36 -19.64 -7.40
CA ARG A 148 -13.18 -18.96 -8.42
C ARG A 148 -14.59 -18.68 -7.94
N LYS A 149 -15.19 -19.59 -7.17
CA LYS A 149 -16.57 -19.44 -6.70
C LYS A 149 -16.67 -18.25 -5.73
N GLU A 150 -15.71 -18.12 -4.82
CA GLU A 150 -15.64 -17.06 -3.83
C GLU A 150 -15.36 -15.71 -4.52
N LEU A 151 -14.41 -15.70 -5.46
CA LEU A 151 -14.08 -14.52 -6.26
C LEU A 151 -15.23 -14.05 -7.15
N GLU A 152 -15.93 -14.96 -7.82
CA GLU A 152 -17.09 -14.65 -8.67
C GLU A 152 -18.25 -14.04 -7.87
N SER A 153 -18.35 -14.35 -6.57
CA SER A 153 -19.37 -13.77 -5.71
C SER A 153 -19.00 -12.41 -5.12
N GLY A 154 -17.74 -11.98 -5.24
CA GLY A 154 -17.22 -10.76 -4.61
C GLY A 154 -16.93 -9.64 -5.61
N ASP A 155 -16.71 -8.44 -5.07
CA ASP A 155 -16.41 -7.24 -5.85
C ASP A 155 -14.89 -6.97 -5.91
N TYR A 156 -14.13 -8.00 -6.25
CA TYR A 156 -12.68 -7.94 -6.38
C TYR A 156 -12.18 -8.65 -7.64
N ILE A 157 -11.26 -7.99 -8.35
CA ILE A 157 -10.39 -8.65 -9.34
C ILE A 157 -9.20 -9.25 -8.57
N LEU A 158 -8.81 -10.49 -8.87
CA LEU A 158 -7.63 -11.11 -8.28
C LEU A 158 -6.48 -11.19 -9.28
N VAL A 159 -5.29 -10.78 -8.85
CA VAL A 159 -4.04 -10.87 -9.59
C VAL A 159 -3.11 -11.83 -8.87
N ALA A 160 -2.73 -12.88 -9.58
CA ALA A 160 -1.83 -13.93 -9.13
C ALA A 160 -0.47 -13.76 -9.81
N ALA A 161 0.43 -13.02 -9.14
CA ALA A 161 1.72 -12.61 -9.67
C ALA A 161 2.84 -13.62 -9.38
N GLU A 162 3.85 -13.69 -10.26
CA GLU A 162 5.10 -14.39 -9.95
C GLU A 162 5.94 -13.55 -8.99
N ALA A 163 6.55 -14.19 -7.99
CA ALA A 163 7.48 -13.52 -7.07
C ALA A 163 8.68 -12.91 -7.81
N CYS A 164 9.28 -11.87 -7.24
CA CYS A 164 10.43 -11.18 -7.82
C CYS A 164 11.56 -12.16 -8.17
N HIS A 165 12.16 -11.93 -9.33
CA HIS A 165 13.25 -12.66 -9.96
C HIS A 165 13.80 -11.80 -11.10
N GLY A 166 14.91 -12.19 -11.74
CA GLY A 166 15.45 -11.46 -12.89
C GLY A 166 15.68 -9.98 -12.60
N VAL A 167 15.12 -9.10 -13.43
CA VAL A 167 15.23 -7.62 -13.32
C VAL A 167 14.77 -7.04 -11.98
N ASN A 168 13.86 -7.72 -11.28
CA ASN A 168 13.36 -7.30 -9.96
C ASN A 168 14.14 -7.94 -8.79
N PHE A 169 15.29 -8.55 -9.08
CA PHE A 169 16.12 -9.21 -8.09
C PHE A 169 17.50 -8.54 -8.00
N PRO A 170 18.04 -8.31 -6.79
CA PRO A 170 19.35 -7.67 -6.65
C PRO A 170 20.46 -8.47 -7.34
N GLU A 171 21.34 -7.76 -8.05
CA GLU A 171 22.50 -8.35 -8.70
C GLU A 171 23.43 -9.00 -7.66
N GLY A 172 23.90 -10.23 -7.94
CA GLY A 172 24.76 -10.98 -7.02
C GLY A 172 24.05 -11.73 -5.88
N ALA A 173 22.71 -11.68 -5.83
CA ALA A 173 21.92 -12.49 -4.90
C ALA A 173 22.11 -14.00 -5.17
N VAL A 174 22.51 -14.79 -4.16
CA VAL A 174 22.69 -16.25 -4.30
C VAL A 174 21.33 -16.95 -4.24
N LEU A 175 21.01 -17.72 -5.29
CA LEU A 175 19.65 -17.96 -5.77
C LEU A 175 18.90 -19.17 -5.16
N ASP A 176 19.57 -20.09 -4.48
CA ASP A 176 18.99 -21.43 -4.31
C ASP A 176 18.18 -21.66 -3.01
N GLU A 177 18.22 -20.73 -2.03
CA GLU A 177 17.65 -20.98 -0.68
C GLU A 177 16.79 -19.84 -0.09
N MET A 178 16.46 -18.79 -0.86
CA MET A 178 15.79 -17.61 -0.28
C MET A 178 14.26 -17.70 -0.22
N ALA A 179 13.72 -17.71 1.01
CA ALA A 179 12.30 -17.56 1.30
C ALA A 179 11.78 -16.10 1.24
N GLY A 180 12.63 -15.13 0.91
CA GLY A 180 12.34 -13.69 0.97
C GLY A 180 12.06 -12.99 -0.36
N ARG A 181 11.66 -13.71 -1.43
CA ARG A 181 11.49 -13.10 -2.77
C ARG A 181 10.40 -12.01 -2.83
N TRP A 182 9.44 -12.06 -1.93
CA TRP A 182 8.42 -11.01 -1.76
C TRP A 182 8.86 -9.90 -0.80
N SER A 183 10.10 -9.93 -0.30
CA SER A 183 10.64 -8.97 0.67
C SER A 183 11.88 -8.24 0.16
N VAL A 184 12.30 -8.49 -1.09
CA VAL A 184 13.40 -7.78 -1.74
C VAL A 184 13.03 -6.31 -2.00
N PRO A 185 13.99 -5.38 -2.11
CA PRO A 185 13.71 -3.95 -2.28
C PRO A 185 12.75 -3.63 -3.44
N ALA A 186 12.84 -4.35 -4.55
CA ALA A 186 11.99 -4.14 -5.72
C ALA A 186 10.52 -4.61 -5.52
N ALA A 187 10.25 -5.49 -4.55
CA ALA A 187 8.93 -6.09 -4.37
C ALA A 187 7.84 -5.05 -4.08
N GLU A 188 8.15 -4.01 -3.31
CA GLU A 188 7.21 -2.92 -3.03
C GLU A 188 6.83 -2.17 -4.31
N ARG A 189 7.82 -1.86 -5.15
CA ARG A 189 7.58 -1.18 -6.42
C ARG A 189 6.80 -2.08 -7.39
N TYR A 190 7.14 -3.36 -7.44
CA TYR A 190 6.43 -4.33 -8.28
C TYR A 190 4.95 -4.46 -7.91
N LEU A 191 4.59 -4.51 -6.62
CA LEU A 191 3.18 -4.52 -6.19
C LEU A 191 2.45 -3.21 -6.52
N SER A 192 3.14 -2.08 -6.43
CA SER A 192 2.63 -0.78 -6.88
C SER A 192 2.40 -0.76 -8.40
N ASP A 193 3.33 -1.30 -9.17
CA ASP A 193 3.24 -1.40 -10.63
C ASP A 193 2.06 -2.31 -11.04
N LEU A 194 1.87 -3.46 -10.39
CA LEU A 194 0.69 -4.33 -10.61
C LEU A 194 -0.61 -3.59 -10.33
N THR A 195 -0.67 -2.79 -9.27
CA THR A 195 -1.87 -2.00 -8.95
C THR A 195 -2.16 -0.98 -10.05
N ASN A 196 -1.14 -0.23 -10.48
CA ASN A 196 -1.29 0.77 -11.53
C ASN A 196 -1.61 0.16 -12.90
N GLU A 197 -1.05 -1.01 -13.21
CA GLU A 197 -1.40 -1.79 -14.40
C GLU A 197 -2.88 -2.17 -14.38
N PHE A 198 -3.39 -2.67 -13.26
CA PHE A 198 -4.79 -3.06 -13.15
C PHE A 198 -5.75 -1.86 -13.09
N MET A 199 -5.32 -0.69 -12.59
CA MET A 199 -6.07 0.56 -12.74
C MET A 199 -6.14 1.04 -14.20
N HIS A 200 -5.12 0.77 -15.01
CA HIS A 200 -5.15 1.04 -16.44
C HIS A 200 -6.09 0.08 -17.18
N ARG A 201 -6.12 -1.20 -16.80
CA ARG A 201 -6.99 -2.21 -17.40
C ARG A 201 -8.46 -2.07 -16.98
N TYR A 202 -8.69 -1.91 -15.68
CA TYR A 202 -10.01 -1.92 -15.06
C TYR A 202 -10.21 -0.70 -14.15
N HIS A 203 -11.46 -0.29 -13.97
CA HIS A 203 -11.85 0.69 -12.97
C HIS A 203 -11.67 0.13 -11.55
N ILE A 204 -10.49 0.32 -10.98
CA ILE A 204 -10.13 -0.13 -9.62
C ILE A 204 -10.22 1.03 -8.64
N ASP A 205 -10.79 0.78 -7.46
CA ASP A 205 -10.70 1.69 -6.32
C ASP A 205 -9.32 1.54 -5.63
N PRO A 206 -8.44 2.56 -5.66
CA PRO A 206 -7.11 2.48 -5.06
C PRO A 206 -7.13 2.31 -3.54
N ASN A 207 -8.26 2.55 -2.86
CA ASN A 207 -8.42 2.31 -1.43
C ASN A 207 -9.04 0.95 -1.11
N ARG A 208 -9.35 0.12 -2.12
CA ARG A 208 -9.81 -1.27 -1.96
C ARG A 208 -8.81 -2.27 -2.55
N VAL A 209 -7.52 -1.95 -2.45
CA VAL A 209 -6.43 -2.86 -2.80
C VAL A 209 -6.06 -3.69 -1.57
N VAL A 210 -6.08 -5.01 -1.70
CA VAL A 210 -5.84 -5.99 -0.64
C VAL A 210 -4.64 -6.86 -1.03
N LEU A 211 -3.77 -7.14 -0.07
CA LEU A 211 -2.66 -8.08 -0.26
C LEU A 211 -2.97 -9.40 0.44
N LYS A 212 -2.66 -10.55 -0.18
CA LYS A 212 -2.68 -11.86 0.47
C LYS A 212 -1.45 -12.65 0.13
N GLY A 213 -0.84 -13.28 1.14
CA GLY A 213 0.29 -14.18 0.94
C GLY A 213 0.16 -15.48 1.71
N TYR A 214 0.77 -16.55 1.20
CA TYR A 214 0.90 -17.82 1.91
C TYR A 214 2.34 -18.33 1.90
N SER A 215 2.85 -18.87 3.02
CA SER A 215 4.22 -19.41 3.13
C SER A 215 5.28 -18.35 2.82
N MET A 216 6.11 -18.51 1.79
CA MET A 216 6.97 -17.46 1.23
C MET A 216 6.22 -16.14 0.98
N GLY A 217 4.98 -16.22 0.47
CA GLY A 217 4.09 -15.07 0.35
C GLY A 217 3.63 -14.54 1.70
N GLY A 218 3.45 -15.38 2.71
CA GLY A 218 3.11 -14.96 4.08
C GLY A 218 4.25 -14.16 4.73
N ILE A 219 5.50 -14.54 4.49
CA ILE A 219 6.69 -13.77 4.90
C ILE A 219 6.67 -12.38 4.24
N GLY A 220 6.39 -12.33 2.93
CA GLY A 220 6.19 -11.07 2.19
C GLY A 220 5.00 -10.27 2.71
N ALA A 221 3.92 -10.92 3.12
CA ALA A 221 2.73 -10.27 3.65
C ALA A 221 3.02 -9.59 4.99
N TYR A 222 3.74 -10.24 5.91
CA TYR A 222 4.28 -9.59 7.11
C TYR A 222 5.14 -8.38 6.74
N ASN A 223 6.05 -8.54 5.77
CA ASN A 223 6.91 -7.46 5.34
C ASN A 223 6.11 -6.25 4.84
N HIS A 224 5.19 -6.45 3.91
CA HIS A 224 4.43 -5.37 3.30
C HIS A 224 3.39 -4.74 4.23
N ALA A 225 2.84 -5.50 5.18
CA ALA A 225 1.99 -4.94 6.23
C ALA A 225 2.75 -3.95 7.12
N MET A 226 4.01 -4.29 7.45
CA MET A 226 4.90 -3.42 8.23
C MET A 226 5.57 -2.33 7.40
N ARG A 227 5.71 -2.50 6.08
CA ARG A 227 6.52 -1.62 5.24
C ARG A 227 5.71 -0.58 4.47
N THR A 228 4.44 -0.87 4.16
CA THR A 228 3.67 -0.07 3.21
C THR A 228 2.32 0.36 3.79
N ASP A 229 1.82 1.47 3.25
CA ASP A 229 0.55 2.13 3.52
C ASP A 229 -0.47 1.92 2.38
N ARG A 230 -0.24 0.91 1.54
CA ARG A 230 -0.93 0.75 0.25
C ARG A 230 -2.24 -0.02 0.34
N PHE A 231 -2.36 -0.87 1.35
CA PHE A 231 -3.39 -1.90 1.38
C PHE A 231 -4.49 -1.54 2.37
N ALA A 232 -5.74 -1.77 1.96
CA ALA A 232 -6.90 -1.72 2.85
C ALA A 232 -6.78 -2.77 3.97
N THR A 233 -6.16 -3.91 3.66
CA THR A 233 -5.84 -4.97 4.62
C THR A 233 -4.82 -5.95 4.02
N VAL A 234 -4.17 -6.74 4.88
CA VAL A 234 -3.23 -7.78 4.50
C VAL A 234 -3.60 -9.14 5.10
N GLY A 235 -3.76 -10.15 4.24
CA GLY A 235 -3.91 -11.55 4.62
C GLY A 235 -2.55 -12.25 4.72
N ILE A 236 -2.21 -12.74 5.93
CA ILE A 236 -0.93 -13.36 6.26
C ILE A 236 -1.13 -14.83 6.61
N GLY A 237 -0.77 -15.72 5.68
CA GLY A 237 -0.93 -17.15 5.85
C GLY A 237 0.38 -17.90 6.00
N GLY A 238 0.55 -18.70 7.07
CA GLY A 238 1.68 -19.62 7.18
C GLY A 238 3.06 -18.94 7.04
N GLY A 239 3.17 -17.66 7.42
CA GLY A 239 4.36 -16.82 7.24
C GLY A 239 5.22 -16.71 8.50
N SER A 240 6.41 -16.14 8.37
CA SER A 240 7.34 -15.96 9.49
C SER A 240 7.93 -14.56 9.54
N TRP A 241 8.44 -14.20 10.70
CA TRP A 241 9.14 -12.94 10.98
C TRP A 241 10.19 -13.14 12.08
N THR A 242 11.33 -12.43 12.00
CA THR A 242 12.36 -12.48 13.06
C THR A 242 12.56 -11.10 13.68
N TRP A 243 12.72 -10.05 12.87
CA TRP A 243 12.65 -8.66 13.30
C TRP A 243 11.49 -7.97 12.61
N GLY A 244 10.64 -7.27 13.37
CA GLY A 244 9.44 -6.64 12.83
C GLY A 244 9.16 -5.27 13.43
N THR A 245 8.72 -4.33 12.59
CA THR A 245 8.23 -3.01 12.99
C THR A 245 6.70 -3.03 13.13
N PHE A 246 6.16 -3.83 14.05
CA PHE A 246 4.70 -4.00 14.20
C PHE A 246 3.95 -2.70 14.53
N ASP A 247 4.58 -1.75 15.23
CA ASP A 247 3.97 -0.45 15.54
C ASP A 247 3.64 0.37 14.28
N THR A 248 4.40 0.19 13.19
CA THR A 248 4.12 0.84 11.90
C THR A 248 2.86 0.28 11.20
N MET A 249 2.22 -0.77 11.73
CA MET A 249 0.98 -1.34 11.20
C MET A 249 -0.29 -0.64 11.71
N VAL A 250 -0.16 0.50 12.39
CA VAL A 250 -1.27 1.22 13.06
C VAL A 250 -2.50 1.44 12.17
N ASN A 251 -2.32 1.59 10.85
CA ASN A 251 -3.40 1.83 9.89
C ASN A 251 -3.63 0.67 8.91
N THR A 252 -3.03 -0.50 9.15
CA THR A 252 -3.10 -1.67 8.25
C THR A 252 -3.65 -2.87 9.00
N PRO A 253 -4.99 -3.09 8.96
CA PRO A 253 -5.60 -4.28 9.53
C PRO A 253 -5.07 -5.56 8.90
N VAL A 254 -4.93 -6.63 9.68
CA VAL A 254 -4.43 -7.91 9.17
C VAL A 254 -5.28 -9.11 9.55
N PHE A 255 -5.34 -10.07 8.63
CA PHE A 255 -5.94 -11.39 8.86
C PHE A 255 -4.85 -12.44 8.85
N ILE A 256 -4.51 -12.97 10.02
CA ILE A 256 -3.45 -13.97 10.20
C ILE A 256 -4.10 -15.34 10.30
N TRP A 257 -3.71 -16.29 9.44
CA TRP A 257 -4.09 -17.69 9.58
C TRP A 257 -2.88 -18.63 9.53
N HIS A 258 -2.85 -19.60 10.44
CA HIS A 258 -1.70 -20.49 10.55
C HIS A 258 -2.11 -21.88 11.03
N GLY A 259 -1.42 -22.91 10.54
CA GLY A 259 -1.61 -24.28 11.03
C GLY A 259 -0.86 -24.50 12.32
N LYS A 260 -1.54 -24.97 13.39
CA LYS A 260 -0.88 -25.29 14.66
C LYS A 260 0.18 -26.38 14.51
N ASN A 261 0.04 -27.22 13.49
CA ASN A 261 0.95 -28.28 13.12
C ASN A 261 1.80 -27.90 11.89
N ASP A 262 2.07 -26.61 11.63
CA ASP A 262 2.94 -26.18 10.50
C ASP A 262 4.26 -26.96 10.52
N SER A 263 4.84 -27.09 11.72
CA SER A 263 5.83 -28.11 12.05
C SER A 263 5.31 -29.04 13.14
N TYR A 264 5.29 -30.34 12.86
CA TYR A 264 4.95 -31.40 13.82
C TYR A 264 5.95 -32.55 13.70
N TRP A 265 6.05 -33.36 14.76
CA TRP A 265 6.86 -34.58 14.76
C TRP A 265 5.98 -35.83 14.82
N ASN A 266 6.00 -36.61 13.74
CA ASN A 266 5.53 -37.99 13.74
C ASN A 266 6.70 -38.96 13.49
N SER A 267 7.53 -38.63 12.50
CA SER A 267 8.75 -39.35 12.17
C SER A 267 9.79 -38.39 11.57
N PRO A 268 11.07 -38.79 11.45
CA PRO A 268 12.07 -37.98 10.73
C PRO A 268 11.66 -37.68 9.28
N LYS A 269 10.80 -38.49 8.66
CA LYS A 269 10.34 -38.26 7.28
C LYS A 269 9.26 -37.19 7.21
N ASP A 270 8.41 -37.10 8.22
CA ASP A 270 7.23 -36.21 8.27
C ASP A 270 7.51 -34.85 8.93
N CYS A 271 8.69 -34.66 9.53
CA CYS A 271 9.07 -33.38 10.12
C CYS A 271 9.33 -32.31 9.05
N ARG A 272 8.62 -31.18 9.14
CA ARG A 272 8.95 -29.94 8.41
C ARG A 272 9.97 -29.13 9.23
N ASN A 273 10.76 -28.30 8.56
CA ASN A 273 11.54 -27.25 9.22
C ASN A 273 10.63 -26.31 10.04
N ARG A 274 11.22 -25.58 10.98
CA ARG A 274 10.57 -24.62 11.89
C ARG A 274 10.60 -23.19 11.36
N MET A 275 10.88 -23.01 10.07
CA MET A 275 10.99 -21.70 9.43
C MET A 275 9.69 -20.90 9.57
N THR A 276 8.56 -21.58 9.39
CA THR A 276 7.20 -21.03 9.47
C THR A 276 6.45 -21.62 10.65
N ASP A 277 7.12 -21.82 11.79
CA ASP A 277 6.46 -22.36 12.98
C ASP A 277 5.27 -21.48 13.43
N VAL A 278 4.25 -22.09 14.04
CA VAL A 278 3.04 -21.36 14.47
C VAL A 278 3.36 -20.27 15.50
N SER A 279 4.47 -20.38 16.23
CA SER A 279 4.90 -19.35 17.18
C SER A 279 5.00 -17.96 16.56
N HIS A 280 5.37 -17.84 15.27
CA HIS A 280 5.40 -16.56 14.56
C HIS A 280 4.02 -15.88 14.56
N ALA A 281 2.97 -16.63 14.25
CA ALA A 281 1.61 -16.09 14.21
C ALA A 281 1.08 -15.77 15.60
N ARG A 282 1.37 -16.62 16.60
CA ARG A 282 1.01 -16.39 18.00
C ARG A 282 1.64 -15.11 18.56
N PHE A 283 2.95 -14.93 18.39
CA PHE A 283 3.62 -13.72 18.87
C PHE A 283 3.20 -12.47 18.11
N ALA A 284 2.92 -12.57 16.80
CA ALA A 284 2.35 -11.45 16.04
C ALA A 284 0.97 -11.05 16.60
N HIS A 285 0.11 -12.02 16.88
CA HIS A 285 -1.20 -11.80 17.51
C HIS A 285 -1.06 -11.13 18.89
N GLU A 286 -0.15 -11.61 19.73
CA GLU A 286 0.12 -11.00 21.05
C GLU A 286 0.57 -9.54 20.91
N ILE A 287 1.54 -9.25 20.02
CA ILE A 287 2.04 -7.89 19.80
C ILE A 287 0.94 -6.95 19.29
N LEU A 288 0.15 -7.39 18.30
CA LEU A 288 -0.93 -6.58 17.74
C LEU A 288 -2.06 -6.35 18.76
N THR A 289 -2.31 -7.33 19.63
CA THR A 289 -3.25 -7.20 20.75
C THR A 289 -2.76 -6.17 21.77
N GLU A 290 -1.48 -6.21 22.15
CA GLU A 290 -0.86 -5.23 23.06
C GLU A 290 -0.87 -3.81 22.49
N LEU A 291 -0.67 -3.66 21.18
CA LEU A 291 -0.76 -2.37 20.48
C LEU A 291 -2.20 -1.88 20.30
N GLY A 292 -3.20 -2.76 20.45
CA GLY A 292 -4.61 -2.46 20.23
C GLY A 292 -4.97 -2.26 18.76
N TYR A 293 -4.28 -2.92 17.84
CA TYR A 293 -4.49 -2.77 16.39
C TYR A 293 -5.52 -3.78 15.86
N ASP A 294 -6.31 -3.38 14.86
CA ASP A 294 -7.31 -4.25 14.22
C ASP A 294 -6.63 -5.45 13.57
N HIS A 295 -6.90 -6.66 14.08
CA HIS A 295 -6.42 -7.88 13.48
C HIS A 295 -7.30 -9.07 13.83
N VAL A 296 -7.27 -10.08 12.96
CA VAL A 296 -7.83 -11.41 13.22
C VAL A 296 -6.68 -12.40 13.30
N TYR A 297 -6.75 -13.29 14.29
CA TYR A 297 -5.87 -14.46 14.38
C TYR A 297 -6.71 -15.74 14.32
N LEU A 298 -6.41 -16.59 13.33
CA LEU A 298 -7.03 -17.88 13.15
C LEU A 298 -5.96 -18.98 13.18
N GLU A 299 -5.94 -19.73 14.28
CA GLU A 299 -5.14 -20.95 14.39
C GLU A 299 -5.97 -22.17 13.97
N THR A 300 -5.47 -22.93 12.99
CA THR A 300 -6.15 -24.11 12.43
C THR A 300 -5.52 -25.40 12.98
N ASP A 301 -6.24 -26.53 12.94
CA ASP A 301 -5.70 -27.86 13.31
C ASP A 301 -4.69 -28.41 12.30
N GLY A 302 -4.54 -27.70 11.19
CA GLY A 302 -3.77 -28.07 10.04
C GLY A 302 -2.26 -27.97 10.19
N GLY A 303 -1.57 -28.46 9.17
CA GLY A 303 -0.13 -28.25 8.95
C GLY A 303 0.15 -27.35 7.75
N HIS A 304 1.41 -27.19 7.36
CA HIS A 304 1.79 -26.18 6.35
C HIS A 304 1.11 -26.36 4.98
N ASN A 305 0.80 -27.59 4.59
CA ASN A 305 0.18 -27.90 3.29
C ASN A 305 -1.33 -28.16 3.38
N ASP A 306 -1.89 -28.20 4.58
CA ASP A 306 -3.32 -28.46 4.84
C ASP A 306 -3.73 -27.64 6.07
N VAL A 307 -4.01 -26.35 5.87
CA VAL A 307 -4.53 -25.42 6.90
C VAL A 307 -6.07 -25.41 6.94
N ASN A 308 -6.72 -26.33 6.23
CA ASN A 308 -8.15 -26.30 5.99
C ASN A 308 -8.95 -27.11 7.01
N ARG A 309 -8.51 -27.09 8.27
CA ARG A 309 -9.12 -27.86 9.36
C ARG A 309 -9.30 -27.02 10.60
N LEU A 310 -10.51 -26.96 11.14
CA LEU A 310 -10.81 -26.31 12.41
C LEU A 310 -11.76 -27.22 13.21
N ASP A 311 -11.40 -27.50 14.45
CA ASP A 311 -12.07 -28.46 15.34
C ASP A 311 -12.33 -29.83 14.67
N GLY A 312 -11.33 -30.32 13.94
CA GLY A 312 -11.39 -31.59 13.20
C GLY A 312 -12.31 -31.60 11.97
N LYS A 313 -12.91 -30.47 11.59
CA LYS A 313 -13.80 -30.34 10.44
C LYS A 313 -13.15 -29.53 9.31
N TRP A 314 -13.62 -29.75 8.08
CA TRP A 314 -13.20 -28.94 6.94
C TRP A 314 -13.56 -27.47 7.15
N PHE A 315 -12.60 -26.60 6.88
CA PHE A 315 -12.72 -25.16 7.04
C PHE A 315 -11.89 -24.46 5.95
N SER A 316 -12.36 -23.34 5.40
CA SER A 316 -11.61 -22.58 4.40
C SER A 316 -11.22 -21.21 4.93
N PRO A 317 -9.95 -21.00 5.34
CA PRO A 317 -9.44 -19.67 5.68
C PRO A 317 -9.52 -18.73 4.48
N THR A 318 -9.42 -19.28 3.26
CA THR A 318 -9.52 -18.49 2.04
C THR A 318 -10.95 -18.01 1.78
N ASP A 319 -11.97 -18.82 2.08
CA ASP A 319 -13.37 -18.40 2.03
C ASP A 319 -13.67 -17.34 3.10
N GLN A 320 -13.21 -17.54 4.34
CA GLN A 320 -13.34 -16.52 5.38
C GLN A 320 -12.66 -15.20 5.04
N PHE A 321 -11.56 -15.23 4.28
CA PHE A 321 -10.90 -14.01 3.86
C PHE A 321 -11.64 -13.33 2.69
N TYR A 322 -11.98 -14.07 1.63
CA TYR A 322 -12.43 -13.49 0.35
C TYR A 322 -13.93 -13.53 0.06
N SER A 323 -14.71 -14.37 0.74
CA SER A 323 -16.12 -14.62 0.39
C SER A 323 -16.87 -13.31 0.12
N GLY A 324 -17.45 -13.16 -1.07
CA GLY A 324 -18.13 -11.94 -1.47
C GLY A 324 -19.37 -11.59 -0.63
N LYS A 325 -19.77 -12.47 0.29
CA LYS A 325 -20.94 -12.29 1.18
C LYS A 325 -20.57 -12.13 2.64
N THR A 326 -19.50 -12.78 3.10
CA THR A 326 -19.14 -12.86 4.52
C THR A 326 -17.64 -12.76 4.77
N GLY A 327 -16.85 -12.49 3.73
CA GLY A 327 -15.40 -12.45 3.79
C GLY A 327 -14.92 -11.23 4.58
N TYR A 328 -13.82 -11.41 5.30
CA TYR A 328 -13.18 -10.38 6.09
C TYR A 328 -12.86 -9.10 5.31
N ILE A 329 -12.60 -9.21 3.99
CA ILE A 329 -12.21 -8.05 3.18
C ILE A 329 -13.39 -7.18 2.71
N LEU A 330 -14.64 -7.64 2.91
CA LEU A 330 -15.83 -7.05 2.30
C LEU A 330 -16.00 -5.55 2.62
N ASP A 331 -15.72 -5.17 3.86
CA ASP A 331 -15.87 -3.82 4.39
C ASP A 331 -14.54 -3.05 4.48
N LYS A 332 -13.44 -3.65 4.04
CA LYS A 332 -12.11 -3.05 4.17
C LYS A 332 -11.88 -2.03 3.07
N VAL A 333 -11.76 -0.78 3.51
CA VAL A 333 -11.37 0.37 2.71
C VAL A 333 -10.25 1.08 3.47
N ARG A 334 -9.12 1.32 2.80
CA ARG A 334 -8.02 2.10 3.35
C ARG A 334 -8.50 3.52 3.61
N ASP A 335 -8.17 4.07 4.78
CA ASP A 335 -8.28 5.48 5.07
C ASP A 335 -7.01 6.21 4.60
N PRO A 336 -7.06 7.12 3.59
CA PRO A 336 -5.91 7.92 3.19
C PRO A 336 -5.50 9.00 4.20
N TYR A 337 -6.38 9.29 5.17
CA TYR A 337 -6.28 10.41 6.09
C TYR A 337 -6.35 9.97 7.56
N PRO A 338 -5.64 8.90 7.97
CA PRO A 338 -5.75 8.38 9.32
C PRO A 338 -5.28 9.43 10.32
N LYS A 339 -5.91 9.48 11.50
CA LYS A 339 -5.58 10.47 12.51
C LYS A 339 -4.15 10.34 13.03
N ARG A 340 -3.63 9.12 13.17
CA ARG A 340 -2.30 8.81 13.70
C ARG A 340 -1.48 8.09 12.63
N VAL A 341 -0.23 8.51 12.46
CA VAL A 341 0.71 7.92 11.50
C VAL A 341 2.05 7.68 12.19
N ILE A 342 2.68 6.55 11.86
CA ILE A 342 4.06 6.25 12.25
C ILE A 342 4.86 6.03 10.97
N ALA A 343 5.81 6.93 10.70
CA ALA A 343 6.81 6.73 9.65
C ALA A 343 8.16 6.37 10.27
N MET A 344 8.84 5.37 9.71
CA MET A 344 10.09 4.85 10.25
C MET A 344 10.98 4.33 9.13
N THR A 345 12.28 4.55 9.23
CA THR A 345 13.29 3.94 8.36
C THR A 345 14.44 3.35 9.19
N PRO A 346 14.92 2.12 8.91
CA PRO A 346 14.25 1.12 8.08
C PRO A 346 12.97 0.58 8.76
N ARG A 347 12.01 0.10 7.97
CA ARG A 347 10.80 -0.62 8.43
C ARG A 347 10.51 -1.82 7.55
N GLY A 348 9.86 -2.84 8.10
CA GLY A 348 9.56 -4.11 7.43
C GLY A 348 9.78 -5.33 8.31
N ASN A 349 9.77 -6.51 7.67
CA ASN A 349 10.04 -7.80 8.28
C ASN A 349 11.37 -8.37 7.75
N TYR A 350 12.25 -8.77 8.66
CA TYR A 350 13.53 -9.41 8.37
C TYR A 350 13.51 -10.80 9.02
N GLU A 351 13.64 -11.86 8.23
CA GLU A 351 13.26 -13.21 8.69
C GLU A 351 14.46 -14.16 8.89
N MET A 352 15.62 -13.88 8.30
CA MET A 352 16.78 -14.81 8.33
C MET A 352 18.14 -14.21 8.63
N ILE A 353 18.28 -12.89 8.54
CA ILE A 353 19.60 -12.25 8.53
C ILE A 353 19.53 -11.04 9.46
N ASP A 354 20.43 -11.00 10.46
CA ASP A 354 20.64 -9.81 11.28
C ASP A 354 21.38 -8.77 10.41
N PRO A 355 20.77 -7.62 10.09
CA PRO A 355 21.39 -6.61 9.23
C PRO A 355 22.69 -6.01 9.80
N LYS A 356 23.00 -6.20 11.10
CA LYS A 356 24.21 -5.68 11.75
C LYS A 356 25.40 -6.64 11.72
N THR A 357 25.20 -7.96 11.66
CA THR A 357 26.28 -8.94 11.93
C THR A 357 26.60 -9.87 10.76
N SER A 358 25.77 -9.91 9.74
CA SER A 358 25.86 -10.87 8.63
C SER A 358 26.42 -10.29 7.32
N GLY A 359 26.61 -8.97 7.23
CA GLY A 359 26.93 -8.32 5.96
C GLY A 359 25.78 -8.38 4.95
N ASP A 360 24.53 -8.30 5.42
CA ASP A 360 23.30 -8.43 4.62
C ASP A 360 23.33 -7.58 3.32
N PRO A 361 23.43 -8.21 2.13
CA PRO A 361 23.39 -7.49 0.87
C PRO A 361 21.97 -6.97 0.51
N PHE A 362 20.95 -7.24 1.34
CA PHE A 362 19.55 -6.95 1.08
C PHE A 362 18.91 -5.97 2.06
N ARG A 363 19.72 -5.11 2.71
CA ARG A 363 19.20 -3.97 3.47
C ARG A 363 18.11 -3.30 2.64
N GLN A 364 16.87 -3.39 3.12
CA GLN A 364 15.77 -2.81 2.37
C GLN A 364 16.03 -1.32 2.18
N ALA A 365 15.64 -0.81 1.02
CA ALA A 365 15.75 0.61 0.74
C ALA A 365 15.06 1.42 1.85
N GLU A 366 15.49 2.66 2.02
CA GLU A 366 14.86 3.56 2.97
C GLU A 366 13.36 3.64 2.69
N SER A 367 12.57 3.56 3.75
CA SER A 367 11.12 3.69 3.68
C SER A 367 10.73 4.94 4.45
N LEU A 368 10.96 6.09 3.82
CA LEU A 368 10.85 7.41 4.44
C LEU A 368 9.41 7.90 4.58
N HIS A 369 8.42 7.14 4.08
CA HIS A 369 7.08 7.66 3.84
C HIS A 369 6.01 6.74 4.40
N ASP A 370 5.04 7.31 5.12
CA ASP A 370 3.79 6.64 5.53
C ASP A 370 2.64 7.65 5.48
N HIS A 371 1.58 7.32 4.74
CA HIS A 371 0.44 8.17 4.42
C HIS A 371 0.88 9.61 4.12
N TRP A 372 0.44 10.54 4.97
CA TRP A 372 0.66 11.97 4.86
C TRP A 372 1.96 12.45 5.52
N VAL A 373 2.91 11.57 5.82
CA VAL A 373 4.17 11.89 6.51
C VAL A 373 5.38 11.45 5.69
N SER A 374 6.41 12.30 5.68
CA SER A 374 7.74 11.97 5.14
C SER A 374 8.83 12.33 6.13
N ILE A 375 9.75 11.42 6.43
CA ILE A 375 11.07 11.76 6.98
C ILE A 375 11.90 12.34 5.82
N GLU A 376 12.36 13.58 5.95
CA GLU A 376 13.12 14.26 4.88
C GLU A 376 14.62 14.10 5.11
N THR A 377 15.08 14.34 6.34
CA THR A 377 16.46 14.12 6.75
C THR A 377 16.52 13.56 8.16
N TYR A 378 17.54 12.76 8.44
CA TYR A 378 17.71 12.09 9.72
C TYR A 378 19.17 11.73 9.99
N THR A 379 19.51 11.63 11.28
CA THR A 379 20.82 11.15 11.75
C THR A 379 20.59 9.82 12.43
N ALA A 380 20.89 8.71 11.74
CA ALA A 380 20.56 7.36 12.17
C ALA A 380 20.97 7.07 13.63
N GLY A 381 20.04 6.54 14.42
CA GLY A 381 20.29 6.06 15.78
C GLY A 381 19.31 4.94 16.17
N PRO A 382 19.39 4.43 17.41
CA PRO A 382 18.57 3.30 17.85
C PRO A 382 17.06 3.62 17.84
N VAL A 383 16.31 2.85 17.06
CA VAL A 383 14.83 2.86 17.04
C VAL A 383 14.29 1.46 17.36
N PRO A 384 13.22 1.34 18.17
CA PRO A 384 12.77 0.07 18.72
C PRO A 384 12.17 -0.85 17.67
N VAL A 385 12.39 -2.16 17.81
CA VAL A 385 11.75 -3.21 17.00
C VAL A 385 11.41 -4.43 17.83
N ASP A 386 10.42 -5.20 17.40
CA ASP A 386 10.15 -6.53 17.91
C ASP A 386 11.18 -7.52 17.36
N HIS A 387 11.59 -8.46 18.21
CA HIS A 387 12.57 -9.48 17.86
C HIS A 387 12.10 -10.84 18.39
N LEU A 388 12.09 -11.84 17.52
CA LEU A 388 11.84 -13.23 17.88
C LEU A 388 13.15 -13.99 17.96
N ILE A 389 13.56 -14.33 19.18
CA ILE A 389 14.73 -15.17 19.41
C ILE A 389 14.32 -16.62 19.20
N LYS A 390 15.01 -17.32 18.31
CA LYS A 390 14.79 -18.74 17.99
C LYS A 390 15.99 -19.54 18.45
N GLU A 391 15.78 -20.55 19.30
CA GLU A 391 16.83 -21.44 19.79
C GLU A 391 16.58 -22.87 19.32
N GLY A 392 17.65 -23.66 19.18
CA GLY A 392 17.57 -25.03 18.67
C GLY A 392 17.57 -25.12 17.13
N ILE A 393 17.08 -26.24 16.59
CA ILE A 393 17.15 -26.51 15.15
C ILE A 393 15.98 -25.87 14.39
N ILE A 394 16.29 -24.94 13.48
CA ILE A 394 15.30 -24.37 12.55
C ILE A 394 15.09 -25.29 11.35
N GLN A 395 16.15 -25.96 10.89
CA GLN A 395 16.07 -26.93 9.79
C GLN A 395 15.25 -28.17 10.16
N LYS A 396 15.10 -29.09 9.21
CA LYS A 396 14.40 -30.35 9.47
C LYS A 396 15.15 -31.17 10.52
N ALA A 397 14.52 -31.42 11.66
CA ALA A 397 15.04 -32.27 12.72
C ALA A 397 15.17 -33.73 12.24
N LYS A 398 16.26 -34.40 12.63
CA LYS A 398 16.54 -35.81 12.37
C LYS A 398 16.07 -36.71 13.50
N THR A 399 15.98 -36.18 14.72
CA THR A 399 15.52 -36.91 15.91
C THR A 399 14.41 -36.15 16.64
N ARG A 400 13.63 -36.86 17.46
CA ARG A 400 12.59 -36.25 18.30
C ARG A 400 13.19 -35.29 19.33
N GLU A 401 14.37 -35.62 19.84
CA GLU A 401 15.09 -34.79 20.80
C GLU A 401 15.50 -33.44 20.17
N GLU A 402 16.09 -33.47 18.97
CA GLU A 402 16.37 -32.26 18.20
C GLU A 402 15.11 -31.41 17.99
N TRP A 403 13.98 -32.05 17.66
CA TRP A 403 12.71 -31.37 17.44
C TRP A 403 12.12 -30.73 18.70
N LEU A 404 12.31 -31.36 19.86
CA LEU A 404 11.88 -30.85 21.17
C LEU A 404 12.75 -29.71 21.68
N ASN A 405 14.00 -29.64 21.23
CA ASN A 405 14.96 -28.60 21.63
C ASN A 405 14.74 -27.26 20.92
N TYR A 406 13.73 -27.15 20.04
CA TYR A 406 13.35 -25.87 19.45
C TYR A 406 12.51 -25.04 20.42
N SER A 407 12.88 -23.77 20.61
CA SER A 407 12.10 -22.79 21.35
C SER A 407 12.10 -21.45 20.62
N SER A 408 11.12 -20.61 20.95
CA SER A 408 11.04 -19.25 20.43
C SER A 408 10.54 -18.30 21.51
N THR A 409 11.20 -17.17 21.70
CA THR A 409 10.85 -16.18 22.73
C THR A 409 10.81 -14.77 22.14
N ARG A 410 9.84 -13.98 22.58
CA ARG A 410 9.72 -12.57 22.20
C ARG A 410 10.72 -11.72 22.98
N SER A 411 11.35 -10.79 22.28
CA SER A 411 12.27 -9.80 22.83
C SER A 411 12.08 -8.46 22.09
N LYS A 412 12.80 -7.44 22.54
CA LYS A 412 12.92 -6.15 21.85
C LYS A 412 14.37 -5.96 21.40
N SER A 413 14.55 -5.31 20.27
CA SER A 413 15.86 -4.95 19.72
C SER A 413 15.81 -3.52 19.16
N THR A 414 16.87 -3.10 18.47
CA THR A 414 16.91 -1.81 17.79
C THR A 414 17.48 -1.90 16.39
N PHE A 415 16.85 -1.19 15.46
CA PHE A 415 17.47 -0.81 14.19
C PHE A 415 18.23 0.51 14.34
N GLN A 416 19.15 0.78 13.41
CA GLN A 416 19.76 2.11 13.27
C GLN A 416 19.00 2.86 12.19
N GLY A 417 18.36 3.96 12.57
CA GLY A 417 17.34 4.59 11.75
C GLY A 417 16.74 5.82 12.40
N ALA A 418 15.52 6.15 11.97
CA ALA A 418 14.73 7.23 12.52
C ALA A 418 13.24 6.89 12.49
N ARG A 419 12.49 7.46 13.43
CA ARG A 419 11.07 7.22 13.65
C ARG A 419 10.37 8.53 13.97
N ILE A 420 9.22 8.76 13.37
CA ILE A 420 8.28 9.83 13.73
C ILE A 420 6.91 9.21 13.94
N GLU A 421 6.29 9.59 15.04
CA GLU A 421 4.88 9.36 15.30
C GLU A 421 4.18 10.71 15.34
N ILE A 422 3.10 10.86 14.60
CA ILE A 422 2.39 12.13 14.48
C ILE A 422 0.88 11.92 14.43
N GLU A 423 0.16 12.81 15.10
CA GLU A 423 -1.29 12.79 15.20
C GLU A 423 -1.89 14.11 14.70
N ASN A 424 -2.91 14.03 13.87
CA ASN A 424 -3.79 15.13 13.50
C ASN A 424 -4.86 15.31 14.60
N LEU A 425 -4.71 16.37 15.39
CA LEU A 425 -5.62 16.70 16.50
C LEU A 425 -6.86 17.47 16.03
N GLY A 426 -6.97 17.76 14.72
CA GLY A 426 -7.99 18.65 14.16
C GLY A 426 -7.68 20.12 14.41
N ASN A 427 -8.53 21.02 13.89
CA ASN A 427 -8.37 22.47 14.03
C ASN A 427 -6.99 22.99 13.58
N ASN A 428 -6.41 22.38 12.53
CA ASN A 428 -5.07 22.63 12.02
C ASN A 428 -3.92 22.34 13.01
N ARG A 429 -4.13 21.50 14.04
CA ARG A 429 -3.11 21.17 15.04
C ARG A 429 -2.59 19.75 14.84
N PHE A 430 -1.27 19.60 14.88
CA PHE A 430 -0.57 18.32 14.82
C PHE A 430 0.38 18.18 16.01
N ASN A 431 0.49 16.96 16.54
CA ASN A 431 1.45 16.64 17.59
C ASN A 431 2.37 15.52 17.12
N ALA A 432 3.67 15.76 17.14
CA ALA A 432 4.71 14.87 16.65
C ALA A 432 5.72 14.53 17.74
N THR A 433 6.06 13.25 17.85
CA THR A 433 7.19 12.74 18.63
C THR A 433 8.21 12.11 17.70
N THR A 434 9.46 12.54 17.77
CA THR A 434 10.52 12.08 16.87
C THR A 434 11.67 11.39 17.61
N GLN A 435 12.28 10.42 16.94
CA GLN A 435 13.52 9.78 17.33
C GLN A 435 14.46 9.83 16.13
N HIS A 436 15.61 10.50 16.28
CA HIS A 436 16.65 10.57 15.25
C HIS A 436 16.26 11.28 13.94
N VAL A 437 15.11 11.94 13.88
CA VAL A 437 14.65 12.76 12.73
C VAL A 437 15.21 14.18 12.85
N ASP A 438 15.83 14.67 11.78
CA ASP A 438 16.33 16.05 11.70
C ASP A 438 15.30 16.99 11.06
N SER A 439 14.59 16.51 10.03
CA SER A 439 13.45 17.19 9.44
C SER A 439 12.43 16.21 8.85
N PHE A 440 11.16 16.64 8.82
CA PHE A 440 10.06 15.87 8.27
C PHE A 440 9.06 16.78 7.57
N SER A 441 8.20 16.19 6.76
CA SER A 441 7.09 16.89 6.14
C SER A 441 5.75 16.27 6.46
N ILE A 442 4.76 17.15 6.59
CA ILE A 442 3.35 16.84 6.71
C ILE A 442 2.70 17.21 5.38
N TRP A 443 2.13 16.23 4.70
CA TRP A 443 1.34 16.40 3.49
C TRP A 443 -0.12 16.58 3.89
N LEU A 444 -0.82 17.53 3.27
CA LEU A 444 -2.12 18.01 3.74
C LEU A 444 -3.16 17.97 2.63
N HIS A 445 -4.39 17.70 3.02
CA HIS A 445 -5.56 17.66 2.14
C HIS A 445 -6.79 18.21 2.87
N PRO A 446 -7.73 18.91 2.20
CA PRO A 446 -8.96 19.42 2.84
C PRO A 446 -9.76 18.34 3.59
N LYS A 447 -9.81 17.11 3.06
CA LYS A 447 -10.47 15.94 3.69
C LYS A 447 -9.92 15.54 5.06
N MET A 448 -8.73 16.04 5.45
CA MET A 448 -8.18 15.87 6.80
C MET A 448 -8.79 16.86 7.82
N GLY A 449 -9.74 17.71 7.42
CA GLY A 449 -10.32 18.77 8.25
C GLY A 449 -9.44 20.02 8.35
N ILE A 450 -8.65 20.30 7.31
CA ILE A 450 -7.70 21.42 7.28
C ILE A 450 -8.35 22.65 6.67
N ASP A 451 -8.27 23.77 7.40
CA ASP A 451 -8.63 25.10 6.91
C ASP A 451 -7.37 25.86 6.50
N PHE A 452 -7.07 25.89 5.20
CA PHE A 452 -5.88 26.56 4.67
C PHE A 452 -5.90 28.09 4.79
N THR A 453 -7.01 28.70 5.24
CA THR A 453 -7.04 30.14 5.55
C THR A 453 -6.38 30.44 6.89
N ARG A 454 -6.18 29.42 7.74
CA ARG A 454 -5.55 29.51 9.05
C ARG A 454 -4.16 28.87 9.06
N PRO A 455 -3.26 29.29 9.97
CA PRO A 455 -1.99 28.61 10.17
C PRO A 455 -2.17 27.13 10.55
N ILE A 456 -1.20 26.32 10.13
CA ILE A 456 -0.99 24.95 10.60
C ILE A 456 -0.05 25.01 11.79
N VAL A 457 -0.46 24.45 12.92
CA VAL A 457 0.31 24.45 14.16
C VAL A 457 0.85 23.04 14.38
N VAL A 458 2.17 22.90 14.50
CA VAL A 458 2.83 21.62 14.73
C VAL A 458 3.63 21.67 16.02
N THR A 459 3.26 20.82 16.98
CA THR A 459 4.03 20.62 18.21
C THR A 459 4.95 19.42 18.02
N THR A 460 6.27 19.65 17.95
CA THR A 460 7.28 18.59 17.80
C THR A 460 8.10 18.47 19.08
N ASN A 461 8.06 17.31 19.74
CA ASN A 461 8.77 17.06 21.01
C ASN A 461 8.52 18.18 22.05
N GLY A 462 7.30 18.72 22.08
CA GLY A 462 6.88 19.81 22.99
C GLY A 462 7.14 21.23 22.49
N LYS A 463 7.79 21.43 21.34
CA LYS A 463 8.02 22.75 20.73
C LYS A 463 6.98 23.03 19.65
N GLU A 464 6.25 24.14 19.77
CA GLU A 464 5.22 24.56 18.83
C GLU A 464 5.80 25.48 17.73
N GLU A 465 5.42 25.24 16.48
CA GLU A 465 5.73 26.09 15.31
C GLU A 465 4.49 26.27 14.43
N GLU A 466 4.35 27.46 13.83
CA GLU A 466 3.25 27.78 12.92
C GLU A 466 3.72 27.86 11.47
N PHE A 467 2.91 27.31 10.56
CA PHE A 467 3.19 27.27 9.14
C PHE A 467 2.00 27.80 8.35
N LYS A 468 2.31 28.48 7.25
CA LYS A 468 1.32 28.80 6.22
C LYS A 468 1.60 27.92 5.02
N CYS A 469 0.57 27.30 4.49
CA CYS A 469 0.64 26.58 3.23
C CYS A 469 -0.70 26.73 2.49
N GLN A 470 -0.67 26.52 1.19
CA GLN A 470 -1.87 26.49 0.35
C GLN A 470 -1.84 25.23 -0.52
N PRO A 471 -3.00 24.68 -0.88
CA PRO A 471 -3.10 23.66 -1.90
C PRO A 471 -2.47 24.09 -3.22
N ASN A 472 -1.80 23.17 -3.90
CA ASN A 472 -1.15 23.40 -5.18
C ASN A 472 -1.14 22.10 -6.01
N LEU A 473 -1.47 22.22 -7.30
CA LEU A 473 -1.54 21.06 -8.19
C LEU A 473 -0.18 20.37 -8.39
N LEU A 474 0.92 21.13 -8.48
CA LEU A 474 2.26 20.56 -8.56
C LEU A 474 2.60 19.77 -7.28
N THR A 475 2.22 20.28 -6.11
CA THR A 475 2.38 19.55 -4.84
C THR A 475 1.58 18.25 -4.83
N ALA A 476 0.34 18.23 -5.35
CA ALA A 476 -0.45 17.01 -5.51
C ALA A 476 0.25 15.98 -6.42
N LEU A 477 0.81 16.41 -7.55
CA LEU A 477 1.53 15.53 -8.47
C LEU A 477 2.84 15.02 -7.87
N ARG A 478 3.57 15.84 -7.11
CA ARG A 478 4.75 15.42 -6.33
C ARG A 478 4.39 14.44 -5.22
N SER A 479 3.23 14.61 -4.59
CA SER A 479 2.69 13.64 -3.62
C SER A 479 2.42 12.29 -4.29
N PHE A 480 1.86 12.28 -5.50
CA PHE A 480 1.70 11.06 -6.28
C PHE A 480 3.07 10.46 -6.63
N ASP A 481 4.02 11.22 -7.18
CA ASP A 481 5.34 10.72 -7.59
C ASP A 481 6.12 10.07 -6.44
N ARG A 482 5.93 10.55 -5.21
CA ARG A 482 6.52 9.99 -3.98
C ARG A 482 6.07 8.54 -3.72
N LYS A 483 4.83 8.18 -4.08
CA LYS A 483 4.21 6.90 -3.72
C LYS A 483 3.74 6.08 -4.92
N GLU A 484 3.56 6.67 -6.09
CA GLU A 484 2.85 6.10 -7.25
C GLU A 484 1.50 5.44 -6.85
N ASP A 485 0.77 6.07 -5.92
CA ASP A 485 -0.50 5.58 -5.38
C ASP A 485 -1.59 6.65 -5.54
N TRP A 486 -2.60 6.33 -6.33
CA TRP A 486 -3.69 7.25 -6.66
C TRP A 486 -4.62 7.56 -5.48
N GLY A 487 -4.60 6.77 -4.42
CA GLY A 487 -5.37 7.01 -3.20
C GLY A 487 -4.65 7.88 -2.17
N LEU A 488 -3.33 8.09 -2.29
CA LEU A 488 -2.50 8.85 -1.34
C LEU A 488 -1.97 10.16 -1.95
N ILE A 489 -2.89 11.02 -2.36
CA ILE A 489 -2.57 12.31 -2.98
C ILE A 489 -2.95 13.45 -2.04
N TYR A 490 -1.98 14.33 -1.78
CA TYR A 490 -2.11 15.47 -0.87
C TYR A 490 -1.66 16.74 -1.60
N SER A 491 -2.49 17.78 -1.56
CA SER A 491 -2.30 18.99 -2.37
C SER A 491 -1.47 20.07 -1.68
N ALA A 492 -1.14 19.93 -0.39
CA ALA A 492 -0.30 20.86 0.34
C ALA A 492 0.80 20.14 1.13
N LYS A 493 1.85 20.87 1.51
CA LYS A 493 3.00 20.35 2.23
C LYS A 493 3.52 21.39 3.23
N VAL A 494 3.80 20.95 4.45
CA VAL A 494 4.54 21.70 5.48
C VAL A 494 5.82 20.95 5.78
N MET A 495 6.94 21.65 5.90
CA MET A 495 8.24 21.08 6.25
C MET A 495 8.66 21.60 7.63
N VAL A 496 9.03 20.69 8.53
CA VAL A 496 9.34 20.97 9.93
C VAL A 496 10.79 20.56 10.21
N SER A 497 11.56 21.46 10.84
CA SER A 497 12.93 21.20 11.27
C SER A 497 12.96 20.91 12.78
N VAL A 498 13.44 19.72 13.18
CA VAL A 498 13.44 19.30 14.59
C VAL A 498 14.57 19.98 15.38
N ASN A 499 15.75 20.12 14.77
CA ASN A 499 16.98 20.58 15.44
C ASN A 499 17.42 22.00 15.06
N GLY A 500 16.55 22.82 14.45
CA GLY A 500 16.89 24.20 14.04
C GLY A 500 17.99 24.33 12.96
N LYS A 501 18.53 23.22 12.45
CA LYS A 501 19.31 23.20 11.22
C LYS A 501 18.35 23.25 10.03
N ALA A 502 17.87 24.44 9.71
CA ALA A 502 17.30 24.69 8.40
C ALA A 502 18.35 24.32 7.34
N SER A 503 18.03 23.39 6.46
CA SER A 503 18.78 23.23 5.22
C SER A 503 18.69 24.53 4.44
N LYS A 504 19.84 25.07 4.03
CA LYS A 504 19.93 26.15 3.04
C LYS A 504 19.41 25.70 1.68
#